data_AF-A0A0K8VHN4-F1
#
_entry.id   AF-A0A0K8VHN4-F1
#
_cell.length_a   1.000
_cell.length_b   1.000
_cell.length_c   1.000
_cell.angle_alpha   90.00
_cell.angle_beta   90.00
_cell.angle_gamma   90.00
#
_symmetry.space_group_name_H-M   'P 1'
#
loop_
_entity.id
_entity.type
_entity.pdbx_description
1 polymer ?
#
loop_
_entity_poly.entity_id
_entity_poly.type
_entity_poly.pdbx_seq_one_letter_code
_entity_poly.pdbx_strand_id
1 'polypeptide(L)'
;MSGKVRLKENGYLDEDPMTLQDIIYKYICENLDVISSPNVCGTLRQLNEGIVLPNDICDRLLKACQRFRRQLGDDVINIFQDRTRTSLKIVHLRNSTVTNTGLEMIMRHKLYSLTLWYCNQINVQSAQLLTLYGEGLRSLELGINAHMLQNSEPIEKEPVDFEFNCPHLRRLVLNGVVLHNGLQLNCLFELTHLDLTSCVLVGFSLEVLASLPLLHTLILFNVWPIANQLQAICLLRRLRTLDISISNSGNGHGTYDLPDQTLEMIMNNLRELTHLDISGTNLAGNGVATKESNFKLRTDIPGLESRIQRPLQFLGLYHTAHSACKRHDIPANEIAGDADEHQILTAAKYYYDRPMLLTRVLNDL
;
A
#
# COMPACT_ATOMS: atom_id res chain seq x y z
N MET A 1 -3.69 13.19 -3.53
CA MET A 1 -3.42 14.58 -3.94
C MET A 1 -2.06 14.59 -4.61
N SER A 2 -1.93 15.17 -5.80
CA SER A 2 -0.63 15.37 -6.47
C SER A 2 -0.73 16.66 -7.27
N GLY A 3 -0.34 17.75 -6.64
CA GLY A 3 -0.04 19.04 -7.26
C GLY A 3 1.27 19.48 -6.65
N LYS A 4 2.25 19.86 -7.48
CA LYS A 4 3.51 20.40 -6.97
C LYS A 4 3.24 21.82 -6.51
N VAL A 5 3.10 22.01 -5.20
CA VAL A 5 2.86 23.34 -4.64
C VAL A 5 4.18 24.11 -4.68
N ARG A 6 4.20 25.27 -5.34
CA ARG A 6 5.29 26.24 -5.27
C ARG A 6 4.83 27.43 -4.43
N LEU A 7 5.68 27.88 -3.50
CA LEU A 7 5.46 29.12 -2.75
C LEU A 7 5.91 30.31 -3.62
N LYS A 8 5.04 31.31 -3.79
CA LYS A 8 5.45 32.61 -4.36
C LYS A 8 6.10 33.48 -3.29
N GLU A 9 6.92 34.45 -3.70
CA GLU A 9 7.59 35.44 -2.83
C GLU A 9 6.61 36.27 -1.97
N ASN A 10 5.33 36.30 -2.33
CA ASN A 10 4.26 36.99 -1.60
C ASN A 10 3.47 36.08 -0.63
N GLY A 11 3.92 34.85 -0.39
CA GLY A 11 3.31 33.94 0.59
C GLY A 11 2.04 33.22 0.12
N TYR A 12 1.62 33.39 -1.14
CA TYR A 12 0.48 32.63 -1.70
C TYR A 12 0.96 31.31 -2.32
N LEU A 13 0.21 30.23 -2.06
CA LEU A 13 0.42 28.92 -2.67
C LEU A 13 0.01 29.00 -4.15
N ASP A 14 0.94 28.71 -5.06
CA ASP A 14 0.63 28.52 -6.47
C ASP A 14 0.01 27.13 -6.60
N GLU A 15 -1.32 27.06 -6.65
CA GLU A 15 -1.97 25.91 -7.26
C GLU A 15 -1.65 25.97 -8.76
N ASP A 16 -0.93 24.97 -9.27
CA ASP A 16 -0.70 24.84 -10.71
C ASP A 16 -2.05 25.04 -11.44
N PRO A 17 -2.13 25.97 -12.41
CA PRO A 17 -3.38 26.22 -13.10
C PRO A 17 -3.86 24.93 -13.78
N MET A 18 -5.18 24.69 -13.72
CA MET A 18 -5.77 23.51 -14.35
C MET A 18 -5.40 23.45 -15.83
N THR A 19 -5.02 22.27 -16.31
CA THR A 19 -4.79 22.08 -17.74
C THR A 19 -6.11 22.23 -18.51
N LEU A 20 -6.05 22.53 -19.81
CA LEU A 20 -7.25 22.56 -20.66
C LEU A 20 -8.03 21.22 -20.57
N GLN A 21 -7.31 20.11 -20.47
CA GLN A 21 -7.91 18.79 -20.30
C GLN A 21 -8.66 18.68 -18.97
N ASP A 22 -8.09 19.16 -17.86
CA ASP A 22 -8.79 19.17 -16.56
C ASP A 22 -10.03 20.06 -16.59
N ILE A 23 -9.98 21.20 -17.30
CA ILE A 23 -11.12 22.11 -17.47
C ILE A 23 -12.24 21.41 -18.25
N ILE A 24 -11.90 20.70 -19.34
CA ILE A 24 -12.88 19.93 -20.13
C ILE A 24 -13.51 18.83 -19.28
N TYR A 25 -12.71 18.06 -18.53
CA TYR A 25 -13.27 17.03 -17.66
C TYR A 25 -14.16 17.60 -16.56
N LYS A 26 -13.75 18.71 -15.93
CA LYS A 26 -14.58 19.41 -14.96
C LYS A 26 -15.93 19.80 -15.58
N TYR A 27 -15.90 20.41 -16.76
CA TYR A 27 -17.11 20.78 -17.48
C TYR A 27 -18.02 19.58 -17.78
N ILE A 28 -17.45 18.46 -18.26
CA ILE A 28 -18.20 17.22 -18.51
C ILE A 28 -18.80 16.66 -17.21
N CYS A 29 -18.04 16.65 -16.11
CA CYS A 29 -18.51 16.14 -14.82
C CYS A 29 -19.65 16.98 -14.24
N GLU A 30 -19.64 18.29 -14.48
CA GLU A 30 -20.70 19.22 -14.11
C GLU A 30 -21.91 19.15 -15.06
N ASN A 31 -21.69 18.73 -16.32
CA ASN A 31 -22.70 18.70 -17.39
C ASN A 31 -22.72 17.33 -18.10
N LEU A 32 -23.05 16.26 -17.37
CA LEU A 32 -23.03 14.89 -17.92
C LEU A 32 -23.98 14.71 -19.11
N ASP A 33 -24.98 15.60 -19.28
CA ASP A 33 -25.90 15.61 -20.44
C ASP A 33 -25.18 15.77 -21.78
N VAL A 34 -23.98 16.35 -21.78
CA VAL A 34 -23.14 16.52 -22.97
C VAL A 34 -22.73 15.16 -23.56
N ILE A 35 -22.46 14.17 -22.70
CA ILE A 35 -21.94 12.86 -23.14
C ILE A 35 -22.90 11.69 -22.86
N SER A 36 -23.95 11.91 -22.07
CA SER A 36 -24.84 10.85 -21.63
C SER A 36 -26.27 11.36 -21.49
N SER A 37 -27.25 10.48 -21.58
CA SER A 37 -28.66 10.79 -21.33
C SER A 37 -29.21 9.90 -20.22
N PRO A 38 -30.23 10.36 -19.46
CA PRO A 38 -30.96 9.48 -18.56
C PRO A 38 -31.53 8.27 -19.30
N ASN A 39 -31.52 7.10 -18.66
CA ASN A 39 -32.21 5.92 -19.16
C ASN A 39 -33.74 6.09 -19.03
N VAL A 40 -34.50 5.12 -19.57
CA VAL A 40 -35.97 5.13 -19.56
C VAL A 40 -36.57 5.25 -18.15
N CYS A 41 -35.88 4.78 -17.12
CA CYS A 41 -36.30 4.89 -15.71
C CYS A 41 -35.83 6.17 -15.01
N GLY A 42 -35.02 7.02 -15.66
CA GLY A 42 -34.50 8.29 -15.13
C GLY A 42 -33.43 8.19 -14.04
N THR A 43 -33.11 6.99 -13.55
CA THR A 43 -32.19 6.78 -12.41
C THR A 43 -30.74 6.55 -12.81
N LEU A 44 -30.49 5.95 -13.98
CA LEU A 44 -29.14 5.66 -14.48
C LEU A 44 -28.89 6.42 -15.78
N ARG A 45 -27.62 6.68 -16.08
CA ARG A 45 -27.22 7.38 -17.31
C ARG A 45 -26.59 6.43 -18.31
N GLN A 46 -26.87 6.64 -19.58
CA GLN A 46 -26.29 5.89 -20.70
C GLN A 46 -25.50 6.84 -21.60
N LEU A 47 -24.38 6.38 -22.12
CA LEU A 47 -23.57 7.14 -23.06
C LEU A 47 -24.36 7.43 -24.34
N ASN A 48 -24.37 8.69 -24.79
CA ASN A 48 -25.09 9.11 -25.99
C ASN A 48 -24.61 8.33 -27.23
N GLU A 49 -25.49 8.10 -28.20
CA GLU A 49 -25.11 7.42 -29.44
C GLU A 49 -23.99 8.15 -30.17
N GLY A 50 -23.10 7.38 -30.81
CA GLY A 50 -21.94 7.90 -31.53
C GLY A 50 -20.74 8.31 -30.65
N ILE A 51 -20.89 8.38 -29.33
CA ILE A 51 -19.77 8.67 -28.43
C ILE A 51 -19.02 7.37 -28.09
N VAL A 52 -17.70 7.40 -28.24
CA VAL A 52 -16.78 6.34 -27.85
C VAL A 52 -15.71 6.93 -26.94
N LEU A 53 -15.52 6.32 -25.78
CA LEU A 53 -14.54 6.71 -24.78
C LEU A 53 -13.44 5.63 -24.71
N PRO A 54 -12.29 5.82 -25.39
CA PRO A 54 -11.15 4.91 -25.26
C PRO A 54 -10.54 4.99 -23.85
N ASN A 55 -9.62 4.06 -23.56
CA ASN A 55 -9.12 3.86 -22.21
C ASN A 55 -8.53 5.10 -21.54
N ASP A 56 -7.68 5.84 -22.24
CA ASP A 56 -7.07 7.06 -21.72
C ASP A 56 -8.11 8.11 -21.32
N ILE A 57 -9.27 8.12 -21.98
CA ILE A 57 -10.36 9.04 -21.67
C ILE A 57 -11.23 8.50 -20.54
N CYS A 58 -11.58 7.21 -20.57
CA CYS A 58 -12.40 6.57 -19.54
C CYS A 58 -11.77 6.65 -18.15
N ASP A 59 -10.52 6.21 -18.01
CA ASP A 59 -9.83 6.15 -16.72
C ASP A 59 -9.65 7.56 -16.13
N ARG A 60 -9.34 8.55 -16.98
CA ARG A 60 -9.21 9.95 -16.58
C ARG A 60 -10.57 10.59 -16.26
N LEU A 61 -11.62 10.30 -17.03
CA LEU A 61 -12.96 10.81 -16.77
C LEU A 61 -13.49 10.28 -15.44
N LEU A 62 -13.32 8.99 -15.15
CA LEU A 62 -13.74 8.41 -13.87
C LEU A 62 -13.00 9.07 -12.70
N LYS A 63 -11.69 9.27 -12.84
CA LYS A 63 -10.87 9.99 -11.86
C LYS A 63 -11.34 11.44 -11.67
N ALA A 64 -11.71 12.13 -12.76
CA ALA A 64 -12.24 13.48 -12.71
C ALA A 64 -13.62 13.53 -12.04
N CYS A 65 -14.50 12.56 -12.31
CA CYS A 65 -15.79 12.44 -11.64
C CYS A 65 -15.62 12.34 -10.13
N GLN A 66 -14.66 11.56 -9.65
CA GLN A 66 -14.36 11.46 -8.22
C GLN A 66 -13.76 12.75 -7.63
N ARG A 67 -13.06 13.56 -8.44
CA ARG A 67 -12.46 14.83 -7.99
C ARG A 67 -13.46 15.97 -7.94
N PHE A 68 -14.32 16.10 -8.96
CA PHE A 68 -15.17 17.27 -9.16
C PHE A 68 -16.61 17.06 -8.71
N ARG A 69 -17.10 15.81 -8.63
CA ARG A 69 -18.43 15.54 -8.06
C ARG A 69 -18.33 15.29 -6.56
N ARG A 70 -19.40 15.62 -5.84
CA ARG A 70 -19.49 15.40 -4.39
C ARG A 70 -19.40 13.92 -4.02
N GLN A 71 -19.95 13.04 -4.86
CA GLN A 71 -19.97 11.61 -4.63
C GLN A 71 -20.04 10.85 -5.95
N LEU A 72 -19.29 9.75 -6.05
CA LEU A 72 -19.31 8.84 -7.18
C LEU A 72 -20.17 7.63 -6.81
N GLY A 73 -21.25 7.39 -7.56
CA GLY A 73 -22.16 6.28 -7.36
C GLY A 73 -22.49 5.55 -8.67
N ASP A 74 -23.38 4.57 -8.57
CA ASP A 74 -23.78 3.73 -9.70
C ASP A 74 -24.42 4.52 -10.85
N ASP A 75 -25.02 5.69 -10.56
CA ASP A 75 -25.60 6.62 -11.55
C ASP A 75 -24.58 7.04 -12.61
N VAL A 76 -23.33 7.25 -12.19
CA VAL A 76 -22.21 7.65 -13.06
C VAL A 76 -21.55 6.44 -13.67
N ILE A 77 -21.33 5.40 -12.86
CA ILE A 77 -20.66 4.18 -13.30
C ILE A 77 -21.40 3.54 -14.47
N ASN A 78 -22.73 3.65 -14.50
CA ASN A 78 -23.55 3.12 -15.58
C ASN A 78 -23.20 3.69 -16.97
N ILE A 79 -22.56 4.87 -17.06
CA ILE A 79 -22.05 5.41 -18.33
C ILE A 79 -21.03 4.45 -18.97
N PHE A 80 -20.27 3.73 -18.15
CA PHE A 80 -19.25 2.77 -18.56
C PHE A 80 -19.79 1.35 -18.73
N GLN A 81 -21.11 1.14 -18.70
CA GLN A 81 -21.69 -0.21 -18.82
C GLN A 81 -21.41 -0.85 -20.19
N ASP A 82 -21.37 -0.04 -21.26
CA ASP A 82 -21.17 -0.52 -22.63
C ASP A 82 -19.68 -0.68 -22.96
N ARG A 83 -19.22 -1.94 -22.98
CA ARG A 83 -17.83 -2.32 -23.26
C ARG A 83 -17.40 -2.17 -24.71
N THR A 84 -18.33 -1.95 -25.63
CA THR A 84 -17.99 -1.71 -27.04
C THR A 84 -17.61 -0.25 -27.27
N ARG A 85 -18.16 0.66 -26.44
CA ARG A 85 -17.94 2.10 -26.52
C ARG A 85 -17.07 2.66 -25.39
N THR A 86 -16.85 1.90 -24.32
CA THR A 86 -16.02 2.32 -23.18
C THR A 86 -15.01 1.24 -22.83
N SER A 87 -13.84 1.63 -22.33
CA SER A 87 -12.79 0.68 -21.94
C SER A 87 -12.07 1.15 -20.68
N LEU A 88 -12.38 0.54 -19.53
CA LEU A 88 -11.66 0.83 -18.28
C LEU A 88 -10.48 -0.13 -18.09
N LYS A 89 -9.33 0.39 -17.61
CA LYS A 89 -8.16 -0.44 -17.26
C LYS A 89 -7.65 -0.12 -15.87
N ILE A 90 -7.61 1.14 -15.49
CA ILE A 90 -7.08 1.59 -14.21
C ILE A 90 -8.19 2.33 -13.47
N VAL A 91 -8.65 1.74 -12.37
CA VAL A 91 -9.78 2.26 -11.60
C VAL A 91 -9.35 2.49 -10.16
N HIS A 92 -9.56 3.72 -9.69
CA HIS A 92 -9.32 4.12 -8.30
C HIS A 92 -10.59 4.70 -7.71
N LEU A 93 -11.25 3.93 -6.85
CA LEU A 93 -12.43 4.38 -6.10
C LEU A 93 -12.00 4.76 -4.68
N ARG A 94 -12.34 5.98 -4.28
CA ARG A 94 -12.09 6.51 -2.94
C ARG A 94 -13.32 7.28 -2.45
N ASN A 95 -13.79 6.97 -1.24
CA ASN A 95 -14.96 7.62 -0.64
C ASN A 95 -16.19 7.58 -1.58
N SER A 96 -16.43 6.41 -2.16
CA SER A 96 -17.42 6.18 -3.21
C SER A 96 -18.63 5.42 -2.64
N THR A 97 -19.83 5.72 -3.16
CA THR A 97 -21.08 4.98 -2.86
C THR A 97 -21.38 3.91 -3.89
N VAL A 98 -20.42 3.60 -4.77
CA VAL A 98 -20.53 2.50 -5.72
C VAL A 98 -20.84 1.20 -4.99
N THR A 99 -21.92 0.54 -5.42
CA THR A 99 -22.37 -0.73 -4.83
C THR A 99 -21.67 -1.91 -5.51
N ASN A 100 -21.95 -3.13 -5.04
CA ASN A 100 -21.52 -4.36 -5.72
C ASN A 100 -21.91 -4.40 -7.21
N THR A 101 -23.08 -3.85 -7.56
CA THR A 101 -23.56 -3.76 -8.95
C THR A 101 -22.71 -2.82 -9.78
N GLY A 102 -22.43 -1.62 -9.27
CA GLY A 102 -21.54 -0.67 -9.95
C GLY A 102 -20.11 -1.23 -10.07
N LEU A 103 -19.60 -1.88 -9.03
CA LEU A 103 -18.28 -2.53 -9.11
C LEU A 103 -18.25 -3.61 -10.19
N GLU A 104 -19.31 -4.43 -10.31
CA GLU A 104 -19.41 -5.42 -11.39
C GLU A 104 -19.33 -4.76 -12.77
N MET A 105 -20.06 -3.66 -13.01
CA MET A 105 -20.01 -2.93 -14.28
C MET A 105 -18.58 -2.52 -14.66
N ILE A 106 -17.82 -2.05 -13.67
CA ILE A 106 -16.41 -1.67 -13.84
C ILE A 106 -15.54 -2.91 -14.10
N MET A 107 -15.69 -3.97 -13.31
CA MET A 107 -14.84 -5.16 -13.40
C MET A 107 -15.03 -5.94 -14.70
N ARG A 108 -16.22 -5.87 -15.33
CA ARG A 108 -16.48 -6.45 -16.66
C ARG A 108 -15.53 -5.94 -17.76
N HIS A 109 -14.83 -4.83 -17.55
CA HIS A 109 -13.80 -4.31 -18.46
C HIS A 109 -12.47 -5.07 -18.42
N LYS A 110 -12.32 -6.08 -17.54
CA LYS A 110 -11.08 -6.82 -17.29
C LYS A 110 -9.93 -5.86 -16.98
N LEU A 111 -10.02 -5.27 -15.80
CA LEU A 111 -9.14 -4.21 -15.33
C LEU A 111 -7.69 -4.69 -15.22
N TYR A 112 -6.77 -3.76 -15.44
CA TYR A 112 -5.35 -3.93 -15.15
C TYR A 112 -5.03 -3.62 -13.68
N SER A 113 -5.68 -2.57 -13.12
CA SER A 113 -5.48 -2.13 -11.74
C SER A 113 -6.80 -1.72 -11.10
N LEU A 114 -7.02 -2.17 -9.87
CA LEU A 114 -8.18 -1.83 -9.05
C LEU A 114 -7.72 -1.36 -7.67
N THR A 115 -8.17 -0.17 -7.27
CA THR A 115 -7.92 0.40 -5.94
C THR A 115 -9.24 0.82 -5.31
N LEU A 116 -9.50 0.36 -4.09
CA LEU A 116 -10.73 0.64 -3.34
C LEU A 116 -10.37 1.19 -1.95
N TRP A 117 -10.82 2.39 -1.61
CA TRP A 117 -10.60 3.01 -0.29
C TRP A 117 -11.87 3.69 0.21
N TYR A 118 -12.27 3.44 1.45
CA TYR A 118 -13.46 4.04 2.05
C TYR A 118 -14.72 3.79 1.20
N CYS A 119 -14.88 2.56 0.69
CA CYS A 119 -15.98 2.15 -0.16
C CYS A 119 -16.96 1.27 0.63
N ASN A 120 -17.69 1.88 1.55
CA ASN A 120 -18.49 1.17 2.56
C ASN A 120 -19.66 0.34 1.98
N GLN A 121 -20.01 0.53 0.71
CA GLN A 121 -21.06 -0.23 0.02
C GLN A 121 -20.54 -1.50 -0.66
N ILE A 122 -19.21 -1.70 -0.68
CA ILE A 122 -18.55 -2.90 -1.19
C ILE A 122 -18.37 -3.88 -0.02
N ASN A 123 -18.91 -5.09 -0.17
CA ASN A 123 -18.90 -6.13 0.85
C ASN A 123 -18.41 -7.48 0.29
N VAL A 124 -18.50 -8.55 1.09
CA VAL A 124 -18.04 -9.90 0.75
C VAL A 124 -18.63 -10.45 -0.54
N GLN A 125 -19.85 -10.05 -0.93
CA GLN A 125 -20.44 -10.48 -2.20
C GLN A 125 -19.61 -10.00 -3.40
N SER A 126 -18.92 -8.86 -3.27
CA SER A 126 -17.99 -8.37 -4.30
C SER A 126 -16.75 -9.23 -4.45
N ALA A 127 -16.39 -10.07 -3.48
CA ALA A 127 -15.22 -10.93 -3.58
C ALA A 127 -15.35 -11.94 -4.74
N GLN A 128 -16.57 -12.40 -5.02
CA GLN A 128 -16.87 -13.27 -6.16
C GLN A 128 -16.56 -12.59 -7.51
N LEU A 129 -16.61 -11.26 -7.58
CA LEU A 129 -16.26 -10.51 -8.79
C LEU A 129 -14.77 -10.61 -9.11
N LEU A 130 -13.90 -10.74 -8.10
CA LEU A 130 -12.47 -11.02 -8.33
C LEU A 130 -12.28 -12.40 -8.97
N THR A 131 -13.04 -13.39 -8.53
CA THR A 131 -12.99 -14.73 -9.13
C THR A 131 -13.48 -14.73 -10.59
N LEU A 132 -14.50 -13.92 -10.90
CA LEU A 132 -15.09 -13.87 -12.25
C LEU A 132 -14.30 -13.01 -13.24
N TYR A 133 -13.71 -11.90 -12.79
CA TYR A 133 -13.13 -10.87 -13.67
C TYR A 133 -11.67 -10.52 -13.35
N GLY A 134 -11.08 -11.12 -12.31
CA GLY A 134 -9.74 -10.82 -11.81
C GLY A 134 -8.57 -11.45 -12.60
N GLU A 135 -8.84 -12.31 -13.58
CA GLU A 135 -7.82 -12.98 -14.40
C GLU A 135 -6.79 -12.00 -14.99
N GLY A 136 -7.26 -10.84 -15.50
CA GLY A 136 -6.40 -9.82 -16.12
C GLY A 136 -5.74 -8.84 -15.13
N LEU A 137 -6.04 -8.95 -13.83
CA LEU A 137 -5.65 -7.96 -12.84
C LEU A 137 -4.18 -8.10 -12.46
N ARG A 138 -3.43 -7.00 -12.51
CA ARG A 138 -2.01 -6.95 -12.13
C ARG A 138 -1.76 -6.24 -10.81
N SER A 139 -2.65 -5.34 -10.42
CA SER A 139 -2.56 -4.61 -9.15
C SER A 139 -3.93 -4.57 -8.48
N LEU A 140 -3.98 -5.01 -7.22
CA LEU A 140 -5.15 -4.94 -6.37
C LEU A 140 -4.79 -4.22 -5.07
N GLU A 141 -5.58 -3.23 -4.72
CA GLU A 141 -5.42 -2.49 -3.47
C GLU A 141 -6.77 -2.35 -2.77
N LEU A 142 -6.87 -2.99 -1.60
CA LEU A 142 -8.02 -2.95 -0.72
C LEU A 142 -7.63 -2.17 0.54
N GLY A 143 -8.08 -0.93 0.58
CA GLY A 143 -7.87 -0.01 1.69
C GLY A 143 -8.90 -0.15 2.80
N ILE A 144 -8.85 0.80 3.73
CA ILE A 144 -9.77 0.89 4.87
C ILE A 144 -11.23 0.94 4.37
N ASN A 145 -12.11 0.17 5.02
CA ASN A 145 -13.53 0.02 4.69
C ASN A 145 -13.84 -0.47 3.26
N ALA A 146 -12.94 -1.23 2.64
CA ALA A 146 -13.27 -2.08 1.48
C ALA A 146 -13.50 -3.51 1.97
N HIS A 147 -14.70 -3.79 2.51
CA HIS A 147 -15.03 -5.03 3.22
C HIS A 147 -15.23 -6.26 2.31
N MET A 148 -14.40 -6.42 1.27
CA MET A 148 -14.46 -7.59 0.38
C MET A 148 -14.00 -8.88 1.07
N LEU A 149 -13.15 -8.76 2.10
CA LEU A 149 -12.53 -9.89 2.79
C LEU A 149 -13.05 -10.07 4.23
N GLN A 150 -14.13 -9.38 4.60
CA GLN A 150 -14.67 -9.38 5.98
C GLN A 150 -16.19 -9.30 5.96
N ASN A 151 -16.86 -10.15 6.72
CA ASN A 151 -18.30 -10.05 6.92
C ASN A 151 -18.63 -8.70 7.59
N SER A 152 -19.66 -8.04 7.07
CA SER A 152 -20.09 -6.69 7.50
C SER A 152 -21.09 -6.71 8.68
N GLU A 153 -21.39 -7.88 9.25
CA GLU A 153 -22.35 -8.00 10.35
C GLU A 153 -21.76 -7.48 11.68
N PRO A 154 -22.54 -6.72 12.47
CA PRO A 154 -22.03 -5.98 13.64
C PRO A 154 -21.54 -6.86 14.80
N ILE A 155 -21.82 -8.16 14.77
CA ILE A 155 -21.52 -9.12 15.86
C ILE A 155 -20.41 -10.10 15.45
N GLU A 156 -20.23 -10.33 14.15
CA GLU A 156 -19.28 -11.29 13.61
C GLU A 156 -18.28 -10.55 12.72
N LYS A 157 -17.18 -10.08 13.33
CA LYS A 157 -15.92 -9.85 12.61
C LYS A 157 -15.28 -11.18 12.22
N GLU A 158 -16.09 -12.15 11.79
CA GLU A 158 -15.61 -13.44 11.38
C GLU A 158 -14.96 -13.28 10.01
N PRO A 159 -13.68 -13.66 9.89
CA PRO A 159 -12.96 -13.53 8.66
C PRO A 159 -13.47 -14.57 7.65
N VAL A 160 -13.44 -14.24 6.35
CA VAL A 160 -14.01 -15.08 5.29
C VAL A 160 -12.90 -15.82 4.57
N ASP A 161 -13.00 -17.15 4.50
CA ASP A 161 -12.12 -17.97 3.68
C ASP A 161 -12.18 -17.48 2.23
N PHE A 162 -11.02 -17.10 1.70
CA PHE A 162 -10.93 -16.47 0.39
C PHE A 162 -9.68 -16.90 -0.33
N GLU A 163 -9.87 -17.34 -1.57
CA GLU A 163 -8.80 -17.69 -2.49
C GLU A 163 -8.72 -16.63 -3.58
N PHE A 164 -7.56 -15.98 -3.72
CA PHE A 164 -7.34 -15.05 -4.81
C PHE A 164 -7.13 -15.79 -6.13
N ASN A 165 -8.16 -15.84 -6.96
CA ASN A 165 -8.06 -16.33 -8.34
C ASN A 165 -7.58 -15.22 -9.30
N CYS A 166 -6.37 -14.69 -9.04
CA CYS A 166 -5.75 -13.62 -9.83
C CYS A 166 -4.30 -14.02 -10.18
N PRO A 167 -4.09 -14.96 -11.12
CA PRO A 167 -2.78 -15.58 -11.33
C PRO A 167 -1.69 -14.62 -11.83
N HIS A 168 -2.09 -13.54 -12.51
CA HIS A 168 -1.18 -12.51 -13.03
C HIS A 168 -0.99 -11.31 -12.09
N LEU A 169 -1.48 -11.41 -10.85
CA LEU A 169 -1.36 -10.35 -9.87
C LEU A 169 0.10 -10.16 -9.46
N ARG A 170 0.61 -8.94 -9.61
CA ARG A 170 2.01 -8.58 -9.28
C ARG A 170 2.11 -7.73 -8.03
N ARG A 171 1.05 -7.00 -7.71
CA ARG A 171 0.93 -6.11 -6.55
C ARG A 171 -0.37 -6.38 -5.82
N LEU A 172 -0.26 -6.73 -4.53
CA LEU A 172 -1.39 -6.87 -3.62
C LEU A 172 -1.14 -5.97 -2.40
N VAL A 173 -2.11 -5.11 -2.11
CA VAL A 173 -2.10 -4.24 -0.93
C VAL A 173 -3.39 -4.44 -0.15
N LEU A 174 -3.25 -4.82 1.10
CA LEU A 174 -4.32 -4.97 2.07
C LEU A 174 -4.02 -4.05 3.24
N ASN A 175 -4.91 -3.10 3.54
CA ASN A 175 -4.71 -2.15 4.64
C ASN A 175 -5.78 -2.31 5.72
N GLY A 176 -5.36 -2.58 6.95
CA GLY A 176 -6.28 -2.67 8.09
C GLY A 176 -7.20 -3.89 8.06
N VAL A 177 -6.77 -4.98 7.40
CA VAL A 177 -7.54 -6.20 7.26
C VAL A 177 -7.14 -7.21 8.35
N VAL A 178 -8.12 -7.85 8.99
CA VAL A 178 -7.90 -9.05 9.82
C VAL A 178 -7.66 -10.24 8.90
N LEU A 179 -6.48 -10.85 8.99
CA LEU A 179 -6.07 -12.01 8.19
C LEU A 179 -6.14 -13.28 9.03
N HIS A 180 -6.67 -14.35 8.46
CA HIS A 180 -6.82 -15.66 9.09
C HIS A 180 -6.36 -16.80 8.17
N ASN A 181 -6.31 -18.01 8.69
CA ASN A 181 -5.81 -19.20 7.99
C ASN A 181 -6.55 -19.56 6.69
N GLY A 182 -7.79 -19.09 6.51
CA GLY A 182 -8.54 -19.34 5.30
C GLY A 182 -8.14 -18.46 4.11
N LEU A 183 -7.27 -17.47 4.30
CA LEU A 183 -6.77 -16.65 3.21
C LEU A 183 -5.67 -17.37 2.43
N GLN A 184 -5.95 -17.70 1.17
CA GLN A 184 -5.02 -18.44 0.32
C GLN A 184 -4.36 -17.53 -0.73
N LEU A 185 -3.02 -17.51 -0.71
CA LEU A 185 -2.17 -16.73 -1.61
C LEU A 185 -1.36 -17.61 -2.59
N ASN A 186 -1.46 -18.93 -2.47
CA ASN A 186 -0.72 -19.93 -3.24
C ASN A 186 -0.86 -19.80 -4.77
N CYS A 187 -1.97 -19.24 -5.26
CA CYS A 187 -2.21 -19.04 -6.70
C CYS A 187 -1.55 -17.78 -7.27
N LEU A 188 -0.89 -16.95 -6.44
CA LEU A 188 -0.31 -15.66 -6.84
C LEU A 188 1.17 -15.76 -7.25
N PHE A 189 1.48 -16.62 -8.22
CA PHE A 189 2.87 -16.93 -8.61
C PHE A 189 3.66 -15.74 -9.18
N GLU A 190 2.97 -14.76 -9.78
CA GLU A 190 3.57 -13.52 -10.30
C GLU A 190 3.71 -12.42 -9.24
N LEU A 191 3.33 -12.65 -7.98
CA LEU A 191 3.33 -11.62 -6.96
C LEU A 191 4.74 -11.17 -6.62
N THR A 192 5.00 -9.88 -6.79
CA THR A 192 6.30 -9.24 -6.52
C THR A 192 6.27 -8.31 -5.33
N HIS A 193 5.10 -7.76 -5.02
CA HIS A 193 4.88 -6.77 -3.98
C HIS A 193 3.65 -7.15 -3.15
N LEU A 194 3.87 -7.39 -1.86
CA LEU A 194 2.82 -7.63 -0.88
C LEU A 194 2.93 -6.57 0.23
N ASP A 195 1.85 -5.84 0.43
CA ASP A 195 1.71 -4.86 1.50
C ASP A 195 0.54 -5.25 2.38
N LEU A 196 0.82 -5.49 3.66
CA LEU A 196 -0.15 -5.86 4.70
C LEU A 196 -0.23 -4.78 5.78
N THR A 197 0.03 -3.51 5.43
CA THR A 197 0.06 -2.39 6.37
C THR A 197 -1.15 -2.38 7.31
N SER A 198 -0.89 -2.28 8.61
CA SER A 198 -1.91 -2.26 9.68
C SER A 198 -2.85 -3.49 9.73
N CYS A 199 -2.53 -4.59 9.04
CA CYS A 199 -3.29 -5.83 9.15
C CYS A 199 -3.08 -6.51 10.51
N VAL A 200 -4.09 -7.28 10.93
CA VAL A 200 -4.05 -8.06 12.18
C VAL A 200 -3.97 -9.54 11.82
N LEU A 201 -2.92 -10.24 12.26
CA LEU A 201 -2.71 -11.65 11.93
C LEU A 201 -3.38 -12.54 13.00
N VAL A 202 -4.62 -12.98 12.74
CA VAL A 202 -5.39 -13.87 13.62
C VAL A 202 -5.26 -15.29 13.10
N GLY A 203 -4.23 -15.99 13.55
CA GLY A 203 -3.90 -17.34 13.09
C GLY A 203 -3.10 -17.36 11.78
N PHE A 204 -3.24 -16.36 10.92
CA PHE A 204 -2.53 -16.30 9.63
C PHE A 204 -1.00 -16.42 9.80
N SER A 205 -0.44 -17.46 9.17
CA SER A 205 1.00 -17.73 9.17
C SER A 205 1.68 -17.13 7.94
N LEU A 206 2.72 -16.32 8.17
CA LEU A 206 3.58 -15.79 7.11
C LEU A 206 4.39 -16.88 6.40
N GLU A 207 4.41 -18.14 6.89
CA GLU A 207 5.06 -19.26 6.19
C GLU A 207 4.42 -19.53 4.82
N VAL A 208 3.13 -19.21 4.66
CA VAL A 208 2.43 -19.31 3.38
C VAL A 208 3.13 -18.47 2.30
N LEU A 209 3.80 -17.37 2.67
CA LEU A 209 4.52 -16.52 1.74
C LEU A 209 5.74 -17.21 1.12
N ALA A 210 6.28 -18.26 1.74
CA ALA A 210 7.39 -19.04 1.17
C ALA A 210 7.01 -19.73 -0.15
N SER A 211 5.70 -19.87 -0.43
CA SER A 211 5.18 -20.38 -1.72
C SER A 211 5.22 -19.36 -2.86
N LEU A 212 5.61 -18.10 -2.61
CA LEU A 212 5.61 -17.01 -3.58
C LEU A 212 7.03 -16.78 -4.16
N PRO A 213 7.37 -17.38 -5.33
CA PRO A 213 8.76 -17.46 -5.80
C PRO A 213 9.35 -16.14 -6.31
N LEU A 214 8.48 -15.15 -6.59
CA LEU A 214 8.83 -13.86 -7.16
C LEU A 214 8.62 -12.69 -6.18
N LEU A 215 8.35 -12.97 -4.91
CA LEU A 215 8.13 -11.92 -3.92
C LEU A 215 9.44 -11.19 -3.60
N HIS A 216 9.50 -9.89 -3.91
CA HIS A 216 10.68 -9.05 -3.68
C HIS A 216 10.44 -7.95 -2.65
N THR A 217 9.19 -7.54 -2.45
CA THR A 217 8.81 -6.50 -1.48
C THR A 217 7.75 -7.04 -0.53
N LEU A 218 8.02 -6.94 0.76
CA LEU A 218 7.09 -7.25 1.84
C LEU A 218 7.02 -6.06 2.79
N ILE A 219 5.83 -5.46 2.88
CA ILE A 219 5.55 -4.34 3.79
C ILE A 219 4.62 -4.83 4.90
N LEU A 220 5.09 -4.74 6.13
CA LEU A 220 4.39 -5.11 7.38
C LEU A 220 4.34 -3.90 8.33
N PHE A 221 4.29 -2.69 7.77
CA PHE A 221 4.20 -1.46 8.56
C PHE A 221 2.99 -1.51 9.50
N ASN A 222 3.20 -1.27 10.80
CA ASN A 222 2.16 -1.38 11.83
C ASN A 222 1.47 -2.75 11.95
N VAL A 223 2.14 -3.83 11.56
CA VAL A 223 1.68 -5.20 11.83
C VAL A 223 2.34 -5.72 13.10
N TRP A 224 1.54 -6.06 14.11
CA TRP A 224 2.02 -6.57 15.40
C TRP A 224 1.01 -7.54 16.03
N PRO A 225 1.45 -8.61 16.72
CA PRO A 225 2.84 -9.07 16.90
C PRO A 225 3.35 -9.91 15.72
N ILE A 226 4.65 -9.76 15.39
CA ILE A 226 5.31 -10.58 14.35
C ILE A 226 6.60 -11.28 14.80
N ALA A 227 7.02 -11.12 16.06
CA ALA A 227 8.28 -11.70 16.57
C ALA A 227 8.37 -13.21 16.31
N ASN A 228 7.29 -13.95 16.58
CA ASN A 228 7.22 -15.40 16.38
C ASN A 228 7.13 -15.81 14.90
N GLN A 229 6.94 -14.86 13.99
CA GLN A 229 6.81 -15.11 12.55
C GLN A 229 8.04 -14.66 11.74
N LEU A 230 9.07 -14.08 12.38
CA LEU A 230 10.26 -13.60 11.69
C LEU A 230 11.05 -14.72 10.99
N GLN A 231 11.04 -15.94 11.55
CA GLN A 231 11.65 -17.10 10.90
C GLN A 231 10.98 -17.43 9.56
N ALA A 232 9.65 -17.28 9.47
CA ALA A 232 8.92 -17.46 8.24
C ALA A 232 9.31 -16.43 7.18
N ILE A 233 9.46 -15.16 7.58
CA ILE A 233 9.96 -14.08 6.69
C ILE A 233 11.37 -14.42 6.18
N CYS A 234 12.23 -14.99 7.02
CA CYS A 234 13.59 -15.39 6.65
C CYS A 234 13.64 -16.49 5.56
N LEU A 235 12.53 -17.19 5.29
CA LEU A 235 12.44 -18.14 4.18
C LEU A 235 12.40 -17.44 2.80
N LEU A 236 12.05 -16.15 2.76
CA LEU A 236 11.92 -15.33 1.54
C LEU A 236 13.29 -14.86 1.02
N ARG A 237 14.14 -15.79 0.56
CA ARG A 237 15.56 -15.51 0.24
C ARG A 237 15.80 -14.46 -0.85
N ARG A 238 14.80 -14.19 -1.70
CA ARG A 238 14.84 -13.18 -2.79
C ARG A 238 14.30 -11.81 -2.38
N LEU A 239 13.90 -11.66 -1.12
CA LEU A 239 13.35 -10.41 -0.62
C LEU A 239 14.41 -9.30 -0.68
N ARG A 240 14.04 -8.17 -1.29
CA ARG A 240 14.89 -6.98 -1.48
C ARG A 240 14.46 -5.84 -0.59
N THR A 241 13.16 -5.74 -0.32
CA THR A 241 12.56 -4.72 0.53
C THR A 241 11.75 -5.38 1.63
N LEU A 242 12.12 -5.09 2.88
CA LEU A 242 11.40 -5.49 4.08
C LEU A 242 11.12 -4.26 4.93
N ASP A 243 9.86 -4.06 5.24
CA ASP A 243 9.43 -3.04 6.21
C ASP A 243 8.67 -3.73 7.34
N ILE A 244 9.21 -3.62 8.55
CA ILE A 244 8.61 -4.12 9.81
C ILE A 244 8.49 -2.98 10.84
N SER A 245 8.43 -1.74 10.34
CA SER A 245 8.39 -0.54 11.16
C SER A 245 7.06 -0.36 11.89
N ILE A 246 7.10 0.35 13.02
CA ILE A 246 5.96 0.61 13.89
C ILE A 246 5.87 2.12 14.14
N SER A 247 4.70 2.72 13.92
CA SER A 247 4.50 4.15 14.20
C SER A 247 4.07 4.43 15.64
N ASN A 248 3.68 3.44 16.44
CA ASN A 248 3.30 3.66 17.84
C ASN A 248 3.90 2.60 18.78
N SER A 249 5.06 2.90 19.36
CA SER A 249 5.78 2.03 20.31
C SER A 249 5.30 2.16 21.76
N GLY A 250 4.37 3.07 22.07
CA GLY A 250 3.96 3.39 23.45
C GLY A 250 3.31 2.22 24.22
N ASN A 251 2.81 1.21 23.52
CA ASN A 251 2.17 0.03 24.12
C ASN A 251 3.10 -1.21 24.14
N GLY A 252 4.41 -1.02 24.00
CA GLY A 252 5.39 -2.12 23.88
C GLY A 252 5.41 -2.81 22.52
N HIS A 253 4.65 -2.31 21.54
CA HIS A 253 4.74 -2.76 20.15
C HIS A 253 6.12 -2.43 19.57
N GLY A 254 6.69 -3.34 18.79
CA GLY A 254 8.02 -3.16 18.20
C GLY A 254 9.18 -3.45 19.16
N THR A 255 8.90 -4.03 20.34
CA THR A 255 9.92 -4.48 21.29
C THR A 255 10.19 -5.97 21.14
N TYR A 256 11.43 -6.32 20.81
CA TYR A 256 11.94 -7.68 20.69
C TYR A 256 12.83 -8.01 21.88
N ASP A 257 12.73 -9.22 22.42
CA ASP A 257 13.50 -9.66 23.59
C ASP A 257 15.01 -9.78 23.30
N LEU A 258 15.33 -10.22 22.08
CA LEU A 258 16.69 -10.48 21.59
C LEU A 258 16.95 -9.68 20.30
N PRO A 259 16.95 -8.33 20.36
CA PRO A 259 16.93 -7.48 19.17
C PRO A 259 18.15 -7.69 18.28
N ASP A 260 19.34 -7.76 18.88
CA ASP A 260 20.61 -7.95 18.18
C ASP A 260 20.64 -9.28 17.42
N GLN A 261 20.30 -10.39 18.09
CA GLN A 261 20.25 -11.72 17.45
C GLN A 261 19.14 -11.79 16.39
N THR A 262 18.02 -11.10 16.62
CA THR A 262 16.90 -11.05 15.68
C THR A 262 17.30 -10.33 14.39
N LEU A 263 17.93 -9.17 14.49
CA LEU A 263 18.41 -8.42 13.33
C LEU A 263 19.50 -9.19 12.58
N GLU A 264 20.44 -9.82 13.31
CA GLU A 264 21.46 -10.69 12.74
C GLU A 264 20.84 -11.86 11.96
N MET A 265 19.83 -12.54 12.53
CA MET A 265 19.09 -13.62 11.87
C MET A 265 18.47 -13.15 10.55
N ILE A 266 17.81 -11.98 10.55
CA ILE A 266 17.22 -11.41 9.33
C ILE A 266 18.31 -11.16 8.28
N MET A 267 19.44 -10.53 8.67
CA MET A 267 20.52 -10.22 7.73
C MET A 267 21.21 -11.46 7.16
N ASN A 268 21.41 -12.49 7.98
CA ASN A 268 22.08 -13.73 7.57
C ASN A 268 21.24 -14.55 6.57
N ASN A 269 19.91 -14.50 6.69
CA ASN A 269 18.98 -15.23 5.84
C ASN A 269 18.55 -14.44 4.58
N LEU A 270 18.31 -13.13 4.71
CA LEU A 270 17.84 -12.27 3.62
C LEU A 270 19.00 -11.59 2.89
N ARG A 271 19.82 -12.40 2.21
CA ARG A 271 21.06 -11.92 1.57
C ARG A 271 20.86 -10.98 0.39
N GLU A 272 19.69 -10.98 -0.25
CA GLU A 272 19.35 -10.04 -1.33
C GLU A 272 18.75 -8.72 -0.82
N LEU A 273 18.51 -8.58 0.50
CA LEU A 273 17.90 -7.39 1.06
C LEU A 273 18.76 -6.15 0.80
N THR A 274 18.14 -5.11 0.24
CA THR A 274 18.76 -3.80 0.01
C THR A 274 18.04 -2.68 0.74
N HIS A 275 16.77 -2.85 1.08
CA HIS A 275 15.96 -1.89 1.82
C HIS A 275 15.40 -2.56 3.07
N LEU A 276 15.71 -1.98 4.23
CA LEU A 276 15.18 -2.43 5.51
C LEU A 276 14.58 -1.23 6.24
N ASP A 277 13.35 -1.35 6.71
CA ASP A 277 12.77 -0.38 7.64
C ASP A 277 12.42 -1.03 8.98
N ILE A 278 13.09 -0.56 10.04
CA ILE A 278 12.89 -0.98 11.42
C ILE A 278 12.56 0.22 12.33
N SER A 279 12.07 1.31 11.73
CA SER A 279 11.68 2.53 12.43
C SER A 279 10.68 2.24 13.54
N GLY A 280 10.83 2.91 14.68
CA GLY A 280 9.97 2.73 15.86
C GLY A 280 10.07 1.37 16.57
N THR A 281 11.09 0.56 16.27
CA THR A 281 11.39 -0.71 16.98
C THR A 281 12.63 -0.59 17.87
N ASN A 282 12.96 -1.64 18.62
CA ASN A 282 14.25 -1.77 19.32
C ASN A 282 15.28 -2.65 18.56
N LEU A 283 15.02 -3.05 17.32
CA LEU A 283 15.86 -4.02 16.58
C LEU A 283 17.29 -3.56 16.33
N ALA A 284 17.54 -2.24 16.31
CA ALA A 284 18.90 -1.71 16.19
C ALA A 284 19.75 -1.92 17.47
N GLY A 285 19.20 -2.55 18.51
CA GLY A 285 19.93 -2.87 19.73
C GLY A 285 20.26 -1.65 20.58
N ASN A 286 21.06 -1.88 21.62
CA ASN A 286 21.41 -0.84 22.61
C ASN A 286 22.69 -0.06 22.26
N GLY A 287 23.31 -0.34 21.11
CA GLY A 287 24.54 0.33 20.66
C GLY A 287 25.80 -0.09 21.40
N VAL A 288 25.74 -1.15 22.21
CA VAL A 288 26.93 -1.74 22.83
C VAL A 288 27.56 -2.69 21.81
N ALA A 289 28.68 -2.30 21.22
CA ALA A 289 29.44 -3.17 20.33
C ALA A 289 29.75 -4.50 21.02
N THR A 290 29.27 -5.61 20.47
CA THR A 290 29.58 -6.95 20.98
C THR A 290 31.07 -7.21 20.74
N LYS A 291 31.83 -7.37 21.82
CA LYS A 291 33.31 -7.44 21.82
C LYS A 291 33.89 -8.66 21.09
N GLU A 292 33.06 -9.54 20.53
CA GLU A 292 33.46 -10.83 19.95
C GLU A 292 33.58 -10.84 18.42
N SER A 293 33.34 -9.73 17.73
CA SER A 293 33.52 -9.67 16.28
C SER A 293 35.00 -9.57 15.90
N ASN A 294 35.55 -10.65 15.33
CA ASN A 294 36.90 -10.72 14.73
C ASN A 294 37.07 -9.82 13.47
N PHE A 295 36.11 -8.94 13.19
CA PHE A 295 36.14 -8.04 12.05
C PHE A 295 36.92 -6.76 12.38
N LYS A 296 37.90 -6.42 11.53
CA LYS A 296 38.63 -5.13 11.62
C LYS A 296 37.72 -3.91 11.36
N LEU A 297 36.59 -4.13 10.72
CA LEU A 297 35.56 -3.13 10.46
C LEU A 297 34.39 -3.36 11.43
N ARG A 298 33.90 -2.29 12.04
CA ARG A 298 32.83 -2.33 13.04
C ARG A 298 31.60 -1.59 12.54
N THR A 299 30.45 -1.97 13.07
CA THR A 299 29.16 -1.29 12.92
C THR A 299 28.67 -0.96 14.32
N ASP A 300 28.04 0.20 14.48
CA ASP A 300 27.41 0.60 15.74
C ASP A 300 25.97 0.06 15.87
N ILE A 301 25.48 -0.64 14.83
CA ILE A 301 24.21 -1.36 14.84
C ILE A 301 24.49 -2.86 14.90
N PRO A 302 24.34 -3.50 16.08
CA PRO A 302 24.47 -4.96 16.22
C PRO A 302 23.54 -5.70 15.26
N GLY A 303 24.04 -6.77 14.65
CA GLY A 303 23.30 -7.59 13.67
C GLY A 303 23.41 -7.11 12.22
N LEU A 304 24.03 -5.95 11.96
CA LEU A 304 24.33 -5.45 10.62
C LEU A 304 25.78 -5.69 10.16
N GLU A 305 26.57 -6.48 10.87
CA GLU A 305 27.99 -6.72 10.59
C GLU A 305 28.21 -7.24 9.16
N SER A 306 27.30 -8.10 8.68
CA SER A 306 27.31 -8.64 7.31
C SER A 306 27.10 -7.59 6.21
N ARG A 307 26.71 -6.36 6.57
CA ARG A 307 26.45 -5.24 5.65
C ARG A 307 27.58 -4.24 5.58
N ILE A 308 28.63 -4.35 6.39
CA ILE A 308 29.73 -3.36 6.37
C ILE A 308 30.40 -3.25 4.99
N GLN A 309 30.63 -4.39 4.32
CA GLN A 309 31.22 -4.41 2.97
C GLN A 309 30.20 -4.26 1.85
N ARG A 310 28.91 -4.36 2.16
CA ARG A 310 27.81 -4.24 1.21
C ARG A 310 26.64 -3.53 1.89
N PRO A 311 26.75 -2.19 2.06
CA PRO A 311 25.76 -1.40 2.76
C PRO A 311 24.36 -1.58 2.18
N LEU A 312 23.35 -1.44 3.04
CA LEU A 312 21.96 -1.33 2.57
C LEU A 312 21.82 -0.07 1.70
N GLN A 313 20.96 -0.14 0.69
CA GLN A 313 20.61 1.05 -0.09
C GLN A 313 19.77 2.01 0.75
N PHE A 314 18.91 1.47 1.60
CA PHE A 314 18.07 2.22 2.53
C PHE A 314 17.96 1.51 3.88
N LEU A 315 18.06 2.28 4.96
CA LEU A 315 17.79 1.84 6.32
C LEU A 315 16.89 2.86 7.05
N GLY A 316 15.69 2.43 7.43
CA GLY A 316 14.78 3.20 8.28
C GLY A 316 15.09 3.01 9.77
N LEU A 317 15.51 4.10 10.43
CA LEU A 317 15.84 4.18 11.85
C LEU A 317 15.06 5.29 12.58
N TYR A 318 14.02 5.84 11.95
CA TYR A 318 13.27 6.96 12.50
C TYR A 318 12.56 6.56 13.79
N HIS A 319 12.83 7.26 14.89
CA HIS A 319 12.30 6.95 16.22
C HIS A 319 12.62 5.51 16.70
N THR A 320 13.66 4.87 16.17
CA THR A 320 14.16 3.60 16.70
C THR A 320 14.73 3.82 18.11
N ALA A 321 14.61 2.80 18.97
CA ALA A 321 15.09 2.88 20.35
C ALA A 321 16.59 3.21 20.45
N HIS A 322 17.00 3.76 21.59
CA HIS A 322 18.41 4.06 21.91
C HIS A 322 19.10 4.99 20.88
N SER A 323 18.32 5.88 20.26
CA SER A 323 18.80 6.86 19.27
C SER A 323 19.69 6.23 18.20
N ALA A 324 19.29 5.07 17.68
CA ALA A 324 20.10 4.28 16.76
C ALA A 324 20.54 5.04 15.51
N CYS A 325 19.70 5.96 15.02
CA CYS A 325 19.98 6.83 13.88
C CYS A 325 21.15 7.82 14.09
N LYS A 326 21.54 8.08 15.35
CA LYS A 326 22.62 9.03 15.73
C LYS A 326 24.00 8.35 15.87
N ARG A 327 24.08 7.04 15.58
CA ARG A 327 25.34 6.29 15.66
C ARG A 327 26.22 6.56 14.45
N HIS A 328 27.53 6.33 14.58
CA HIS A 328 28.50 6.80 13.58
C HIS A 328 28.65 5.78 12.44
N ASP A 329 28.90 4.51 12.80
CA ASP A 329 29.21 3.46 11.83
C ASP A 329 27.95 2.68 11.44
N ILE A 330 27.04 3.31 10.68
CA ILE A 330 25.79 2.70 10.18
C ILE A 330 26.00 2.20 8.74
N PRO A 331 25.87 0.89 8.45
CA PRO A 331 26.15 0.32 7.13
C PRO A 331 24.98 0.49 6.14
N ALA A 332 24.63 1.74 5.80
CA ALA A 332 23.59 2.09 4.82
C ALA A 332 23.94 3.35 4.03
N ASN A 333 23.45 3.45 2.79
CA ASN A 333 23.67 4.62 1.91
C ASN A 333 22.67 5.75 2.17
N GLU A 334 21.38 5.43 2.29
CA GLU A 334 20.33 6.37 2.72
C GLU A 334 19.80 5.93 4.09
N ILE A 335 19.72 6.87 5.03
CA ILE A 335 19.21 6.63 6.39
C ILE A 335 18.02 7.57 6.63
N ALA A 336 16.84 7.01 6.89
CA ALA A 336 15.72 7.77 7.43
C ALA A 336 15.82 7.79 8.95
N GLY A 337 15.85 8.97 9.56
CA GLY A 337 16.11 9.13 10.98
C GLY A 337 15.87 10.56 11.47
N ASP A 338 16.13 10.79 12.75
CA ASP A 338 15.94 12.06 13.47
C ASP A 338 17.28 12.60 14.03
N ALA A 339 18.41 12.25 13.41
CA ALA A 339 19.74 12.73 13.83
C ALA A 339 20.05 14.14 13.32
N ASP A 340 19.67 14.45 12.08
CA ASP A 340 19.97 15.69 11.37
C ASP A 340 18.93 15.95 10.26
N GLU A 341 18.98 17.14 9.66
CA GLU A 341 18.05 17.57 8.59
C GLU A 341 18.07 16.62 7.38
N HIS A 342 19.22 16.06 7.01
CA HIS A 342 19.31 15.14 5.87
C HIS A 342 18.56 13.84 6.13
N GLN A 343 18.69 13.28 7.33
CA GLN A 343 17.93 12.11 7.75
C GLN A 343 16.43 12.39 7.86
N ILE A 344 16.03 13.58 8.35
CA ILE A 344 14.62 13.98 8.48
C ILE A 344 13.98 14.16 7.10
N LEU A 345 14.67 14.82 6.15
CA LEU A 345 14.21 14.94 4.76
C LEU A 345 14.14 13.57 4.07
N THR A 346 15.07 12.67 4.38
CA THR A 346 15.01 11.27 3.92
C THR A 346 13.77 10.57 4.51
N ALA A 347 13.49 10.73 5.80
CA ALA A 347 12.28 10.22 6.42
C ALA A 347 11.01 10.80 5.75
N ALA A 348 10.98 12.08 5.42
CA ALA A 348 9.86 12.72 4.72
C ALA A 348 9.63 12.10 3.32
N LYS A 349 10.72 11.84 2.58
CA LYS A 349 10.69 11.17 1.27
C LYS A 349 10.08 9.76 1.35
N TYR A 350 10.42 8.99 2.37
CA TYR A 350 9.96 7.60 2.50
C TYR A 350 8.59 7.47 3.19
N TYR A 351 8.20 8.42 4.04
CA TYR A 351 6.98 8.34 4.87
C TYR A 351 5.87 9.30 4.44
N TYR A 352 5.98 9.91 3.25
CA TYR A 352 5.01 10.90 2.75
C TYR A 352 3.57 10.39 2.66
N ASP A 353 3.37 9.08 2.50
CA ASP A 353 2.08 8.42 2.40
C ASP A 353 1.59 7.83 3.74
N ARG A 354 2.33 8.07 4.83
CA ARG A 354 2.02 7.61 6.20
C ARG A 354 1.69 8.80 7.09
N PRO A 355 0.43 9.26 7.16
CA PRO A 355 0.08 10.55 7.79
C PRO A 355 0.61 10.72 9.22
N MET A 356 0.54 9.66 10.03
CA MET A 356 1.01 9.69 11.42
C MET A 356 2.53 9.84 11.54
N LEU A 357 3.32 9.21 10.67
CA LEU A 357 4.78 9.36 10.65
C LEU A 357 5.16 10.69 10.02
N LEU A 358 4.55 11.05 8.89
CA LEU A 358 4.80 12.32 8.21
C LEU A 358 4.57 13.50 9.15
N THR A 359 3.50 13.48 9.95
CA THR A 359 3.22 14.55 10.92
C THR A 359 4.37 14.70 11.92
N ARG A 360 4.98 13.60 12.38
CA ARG A 360 6.12 13.66 13.30
C ARG A 360 7.38 14.16 12.59
N VAL A 361 7.66 13.65 11.40
CA VAL A 361 8.80 14.09 10.58
C VAL A 361 8.74 15.59 10.33
N LEU A 362 7.55 16.12 9.99
CA LEU A 362 7.34 17.55 9.78
C LEU A 362 7.48 18.39 11.05
N ASN A 363 7.31 17.80 12.24
CA ASN A 363 7.54 18.48 13.51
C ASN A 363 9.02 18.50 13.92
N ASP A 364 9.85 17.63 13.33
CA ASP A 364 11.29 17.57 13.57
C ASP A 364 12.10 18.45 12.59
N LEU A 365 11.49 18.85 11.46
CA LEU A 365 12.00 19.89 10.54
C LEU A 365 11.87 21.29 11.15
#